data_AF-A0A066U4A5-F1
#
_entry.id   AF-A0A066U4A5-F1
#
_cell.length_a   1.000
_cell.length_b   1.000
_cell.length_c   1.000
_cell.angle_alpha   90.00
_cell.angle_beta   90.00
_cell.angle_gamma   90.00
#
_symmetry.space_group_name_H-M   'P 1'
#
loop_
_entity.id
_entity.type
_entity.pdbx_description
1 polymer ?
#
loop_
_entity_poly.entity_id
_entity_poly.type
_entity_poly.pdbx_seq_one_letter_code
_entity_poly.pdbx_strand_id
1 'polypeptide(L)'
;MNRTEIVAHLEIALSAVLNKEIGGVTPELRLFEDLALDSTSVIELLMSLEDTIGLEIDPDELGPEVFRTVGSLTDYIESAFARAAAAV
;
A
#
# COMPACT_ATOMS: atom_id res chain seq x y z
N MET A 1 9.32 2.65 -10.60
CA MET A 1 7.89 2.33 -10.60
C MET A 1 7.12 3.63 -10.56
N ASN A 2 6.10 3.80 -11.39
CA ASN A 2 5.30 5.04 -11.43
C ASN A 2 4.07 4.91 -10.54
N ARG A 3 3.52 6.05 -10.08
CA ARG A 3 2.34 6.09 -9.20
C ARG A 3 1.15 5.24 -9.65
N THR A 4 0.85 5.25 -10.96
CA THR A 4 -0.26 4.47 -11.53
C THR A 4 -0.07 2.97 -11.36
N GLU A 5 1.17 2.47 -11.49
CA GLU A 5 1.50 1.06 -11.28
C GLU A 5 1.32 0.70 -9.81
N ILE A 6 1.83 1.56 -8.90
CA ILE A 6 1.69 1.38 -7.45
C ILE A 6 0.22 1.25 -7.05
N VAL A 7 -0.64 2.14 -7.55
CA VAL A 7 -2.08 2.11 -7.26
C VAL A 7 -2.73 0.83 -7.79
N ALA A 8 -2.36 0.37 -8.99
CA ALA A 8 -2.89 -0.89 -9.54
C ALA A 8 -2.49 -2.11 -8.68
N HIS A 9 -1.24 -2.16 -8.22
CA HIS A 9 -0.79 -3.22 -7.30
C HIS A 9 -1.50 -3.13 -5.95
N LEU A 10 -1.70 -1.93 -5.43
CA LEU A 10 -2.48 -1.67 -4.22
C LEU A 10 -3.92 -2.17 -4.36
N GLU A 11 -4.58 -1.90 -5.48
CA GLU A 11 -5.96 -2.37 -5.74
C GLU A 11 -6.06 -3.89 -5.74
N ILE A 12 -5.08 -4.58 -6.34
CA ILE A 12 -4.99 -6.04 -6.35
C ILE A 12 -4.76 -6.57 -4.92
N ALA A 13 -3.78 -6.02 -4.20
CA ALA A 13 -3.44 -6.46 -2.85
C ALA A 13 -4.60 -6.20 -1.86
N LEU A 14 -5.23 -5.03 -1.94
CA LEU A 14 -6.43 -4.70 -1.15
C LEU A 14 -7.59 -5.64 -1.47
N SER A 15 -7.82 -5.97 -2.74
CA SER A 15 -8.88 -6.90 -3.12
C SER A 15 -8.64 -8.31 -2.58
N ALA A 16 -7.38 -8.76 -2.60
CA ALA A 16 -6.98 -10.06 -2.08
C ALA A 16 -7.16 -10.15 -0.55
N VAL A 17 -6.63 -9.17 0.19
CA VAL A 17 -6.69 -9.14 1.66
C VAL A 17 -8.12 -8.97 2.16
N LEU A 18 -8.88 -8.06 1.55
CA LEU A 18 -10.25 -7.79 1.97
C LEU A 18 -11.26 -8.80 1.40
N ASN A 19 -10.79 -9.73 0.55
CA ASN A 19 -11.59 -10.73 -0.14
C ASN A 19 -12.85 -10.12 -0.80
N LYS A 20 -12.69 -8.94 -1.39
CA LYS A 20 -13.74 -8.18 -2.09
C LYS A 20 -13.16 -7.54 -3.33
N GLU A 21 -13.98 -7.38 -4.35
CA GLU A 21 -13.60 -6.61 -5.53
C GLU A 21 -13.53 -5.13 -5.15
N ILE A 22 -12.32 -4.57 -5.08
CA ILE A 22 -12.11 -3.13 -4.98
C ILE A 22 -11.98 -2.60 -6.40
N GLY A 23 -12.82 -1.63 -6.76
CA GLY A 23 -12.78 -0.99 -8.07
C GLY A 23 -12.67 0.52 -7.94
N GLY A 24 -11.76 1.14 -8.69
CA GLY A 24 -11.67 2.60 -8.79
C GLY A 24 -11.03 3.23 -7.56
N VAL A 25 -9.86 2.71 -7.19
CA VAL A 25 -9.12 3.21 -6.03
C VAL A 25 -8.66 4.65 -6.26
N THR A 26 -9.17 5.58 -5.45
CA THR A 26 -8.74 6.99 -5.43
C THR A 26 -7.78 7.26 -4.28
N PRO A 27 -6.83 8.21 -4.44
CA PRO A 27 -5.88 8.56 -3.38
C PRO A 27 -6.56 9.10 -2.11
N GLU A 28 -7.79 9.62 -2.20
CA GLU A 28 -8.57 10.14 -1.09
C GLU A 28 -9.27 9.05 -0.26
N LEU A 29 -9.30 7.79 -0.73
CA LEU A 29 -9.94 6.69 -0.01
C LEU A 29 -9.20 6.41 1.29
N ARG A 30 -9.96 6.34 2.37
CA ARG A 30 -9.42 6.07 3.71
C ARG A 30 -9.37 4.56 3.94
N LEU A 31 -8.19 4.06 4.27
CA LEU A 31 -7.94 2.62 4.40
C LEU A 31 -8.76 2.02 5.56
N PHE A 32 -8.72 2.64 6.73
CA PHE A 32 -9.48 2.16 7.90
C PHE A 32 -10.98 2.48 7.82
N GLU A 33 -11.35 3.67 7.35
CA GLU A 33 -12.75 4.12 7.40
C GLU A 33 -13.59 3.66 6.20
N ASP A 34 -13.05 3.76 4.98
CA ASP A 34 -13.80 3.42 3.76
C ASP A 34 -13.57 1.97 3.33
N LEU A 35 -12.36 1.45 3.51
CA LEU A 35 -12.04 0.06 3.17
C LEU A 35 -12.24 -0.92 4.33
N ALA A 36 -12.44 -0.41 5.55
CA ALA A 36 -12.58 -1.19 6.78
C ALA A 36 -11.38 -2.12 7.05
N LEU A 37 -10.17 -1.66 6.71
CA LEU A 37 -8.94 -2.37 7.07
C LEU A 37 -8.81 -2.49 8.59
N ASP A 38 -8.34 -3.64 9.05
CA ASP A 38 -7.96 -3.85 10.44
C ASP A 38 -6.43 -3.97 10.59
N SER A 39 -5.93 -4.00 11.82
CA SER A 39 -4.50 -4.10 12.09
C SER A 39 -3.86 -5.37 11.53
N THR A 40 -4.63 -6.45 11.38
CA THR A 40 -4.13 -7.74 10.86
C THR A 40 -4.03 -7.68 9.35
N SER A 41 -5.09 -7.21 8.69
CA SER A 41 -5.15 -6.99 7.25
C SER A 41 -4.12 -5.97 6.76
N VAL A 42 -3.72 -5.00 7.59
CA VAL A 42 -2.58 -4.13 7.28
C VAL A 42 -1.30 -4.94 7.12
N ILE A 43 -1.00 -5.87 8.03
CA ILE A 43 0.19 -6.72 7.91
C ILE A 43 0.11 -7.61 6.66
N GLU A 44 -1.05 -8.21 6.38
CA GLU A 44 -1.26 -9.02 5.17
C GLU A 44 -1.10 -8.19 3.89
N LEU A 45 -1.60 -6.96 3.88
CA LEU A 45 -1.46 -6.01 2.78
C LEU A 45 0.02 -5.69 2.53
N LEU A 46 0.79 -5.42 3.59
CA LEU A 46 2.23 -5.18 3.47
C LEU A 46 2.92 -6.39 2.87
N MET A 47 2.72 -7.59 3.41
CA MET A 47 3.33 -8.82 2.88
C MET A 47 2.96 -9.07 1.41
N SER A 48 1.70 -8.84 1.02
CA SER A 48 1.26 -8.97 -0.37
C SER A 48 1.88 -7.91 -1.27
N LEU A 49 2.06 -6.69 -0.78
CA LEU A 49 2.74 -5.62 -1.50
C LEU A 49 4.22 -5.96 -1.69
N GLU A 50 4.91 -6.40 -0.65
CA GLU A 50 6.32 -6.81 -0.72
C GLU A 50 6.56 -7.89 -1.79
N ASP A 51 5.69 -8.91 -1.86
CA ASP A 51 5.77 -9.98 -2.86
C ASP A 51 5.46 -9.48 -4.27
N THR A 52 4.45 -8.62 -4.43
CA THR A 52 4.03 -8.13 -5.75
C THR A 52 4.97 -7.08 -6.34
N ILE A 53 5.53 -6.20 -5.50
CA ILE A 53 6.40 -5.11 -5.94
C ILE A 53 7.89 -5.42 -5.77
N GLY A 54 8.24 -6.45 -4.99
CA GLY A 54 9.62 -6.89 -4.75
C GLY A 54 10.42 -5.91 -3.88
N LEU A 55 9.76 -5.15 -3.02
CA LEU A 55 10.37 -4.19 -2.11
C LEU A 55 10.11 -4.62 -0.67
N GLU A 56 11.14 -4.64 0.17
CA GLU A 56 11.00 -4.90 1.61
C GLU A 56 10.45 -3.66 2.32
N ILE A 57 9.38 -3.84 3.09
CA ILE A 57 8.67 -2.76 3.79
C ILE A 57 8.72 -3.04 5.29
N ASP A 58 9.47 -2.24 6.03
CA ASP A 58 9.53 -2.36 7.49
C ASP A 58 8.28 -1.73 8.15
N PRO A 59 7.40 -2.52 8.79
CA PRO A 59 6.23 -1.98 9.49
C PRO A 59 6.59 -1.12 10.70
N ASP A 60 7.78 -1.26 11.28
CA ASP A 60 8.23 -0.43 12.41
C ASP A 60 8.61 0.99 11.95
N GLU A 61 9.02 1.16 10.69
CA GLU A 61 9.25 2.48 10.08
C GLU A 61 7.95 3.16 9.62
N LEU A 62 6.85 2.42 9.55
CA LEU A 62 5.56 2.92 9.09
C LEU A 62 4.82 3.68 10.18
N GLY A 63 4.72 5.00 10.00
CA GLY A 63 3.85 5.83 10.82
C GLY A 63 2.35 5.57 10.54
N PRO A 64 1.46 5.82 11.51
CA PRO A 64 0.01 5.67 11.33
C PRO A 64 -0.57 6.55 10.21
N GLU A 65 0.13 7.64 9.86
CA GLU A 65 -0.22 8.54 8.77
C GLU A 65 -0.14 7.87 7.39
N VAL A 66 0.77 6.91 7.21
CA VAL A 66 0.92 6.18 5.93
C VAL A 66 -0.34 5.37 5.64
N PHE A 67 -0.97 4.84 6.69
CA PHE A 67 -2.18 4.04 6.60
C PHE A 67 -3.47 4.87 6.63
N ARG A 68 -3.42 6.21 6.59
CA ARG A 68 -4.64 7.03 6.58
C ARG A 68 -5.42 6.85 5.28
N THR A 69 -4.73 7.00 4.16
CA THR A 69 -5.34 7.01 2.83
C THR A 69 -4.52 6.20 1.85
N VAL A 70 -5.15 5.78 0.75
CA VAL A 70 -4.43 5.13 -0.34
C VAL A 70 -3.35 6.05 -0.91
N GLY A 71 -3.60 7.35 -0.98
CA GLY A 71 -2.62 8.34 -1.43
C GLY A 71 -1.37 8.32 -0.56
N SER A 72 -1.53 8.36 0.76
CA SER A 72 -0.43 8.32 1.72
C SER A 72 0.39 7.03 1.63
N LEU A 73 -0.26 5.88 1.44
CA LEU A 73 0.42 4.60 1.26
C LEU A 73 1.15 4.54 -0.09
N THR A 74 0.54 5.08 -1.15
CA THR A 74 1.16 5.20 -2.48
C THR A 74 2.42 6.08 -2.42
N ASP A 75 2.33 7.24 -1.76
CA ASP A 75 3.45 8.17 -1.57
C ASP A 75 4.62 7.51 -0.83
N TYR A 76 4.30 6.71 0.19
CA TYR A 76 5.30 5.96 0.93
C TYR A 76 6.02 4.95 0.04
N ILE A 77 5.29 4.14 -0.72
CA ILE A 77 5.86 3.12 -1.61
C ILE A 77 6.71 3.79 -2.70
N GLU A 78 6.21 4.88 -3.30
CA GLU A 78 6.95 5.66 -4.29
C GLU A 78 8.28 6.18 -3.73
N SER A 79 8.23 6.74 -2.51
CA SER A 79 9.43 7.21 -1.81
C SER A 79 10.38 6.07 -1.46
N ALA A 80 9.87 4.90 -1.08
CA ALA A 80 10.68 3.74 -0.73
C ALA A 80 11.41 3.17 -1.96
N PHE A 81 10.73 3.09 -3.11
CA PHE A 81 11.37 2.76 -4.38
C PHE A 81 12.46 3.78 -4.78
N ALA A 82 12.20 5.07 -4.58
CA ALA A 82 13.20 6.10 -4.87
C ALA A 82 14.45 5.97 -3.97
N ARG A 83 14.27 5.64 -2.68
CA ARG A 83 15.38 5.36 -1.76
C ARG A 83 16.16 4.11 -2.15
N ALA A 84 15.46 3.02 -2.48
CA ALA A 84 16.08 1.78 -2.91
C ALA A 84 16.90 1.96 -4.20
N ALA A 85 16.37 2.72 -5.17
CA ALA A 85 17.08 3.03 -6.40
C ALA A 85 18.33 3.93 -6.20
N ALA A 86 18.32 4.80 -5.17
CA ALA A 86 19.46 5.66 -4.84
C ALA A 86 20.55 4.96 -4.01
N ALA A 87 20.25 3.79 -3.44
CA ALA A 87 21.19 2.98 -2.67
C ALA A 87 22.02 2.00 -3.55
N VAL A 88 21.76 1.98 -4.86
CA VAL A 88 22.47 1.21 -5.91
C VAL A 88 23.40 2.11 -6.71
#